data_AF-A0A6N4XNV3-F1
#
_entry.id   AF-A0A6N4XNV3-F1
#
_cell.length_a   1.000
_cell.length_b   1.000
_cell.length_c   1.000
_cell.angle_alpha   90.00
_cell.angle_beta   90.00
_cell.angle_gamma   90.00
#
_symmetry.space_group_name_H-M   'P 1'
#
loop_
_entity.id
_entity.type
_entity.pdbx_description
1 polymer ?
#
loop_
_entity_poly.entity_id
_entity_poly.type
_entity_poly.pdbx_seq_one_letter_code
_entity_poly.pdbx_strand_id
1 'polypeptide(L)'
;MKNIDPQTPISQLTVAEFLEISKRVNSEKKYEYGLKGLAKILGCSVSKASEVKSSGILNKAIIQNGNIIIIDKEKALQLFGKK
;
A
#
# COMPACT_ATOMS: atom_id res chain seq x y z
N MET A 1 -20.48 4.51 18.59
CA MET A 1 -19.77 5.32 17.58
C MET A 1 -20.44 6.68 17.53
N LYS A 2 -19.72 7.77 17.78
CA LYS A 2 -20.29 9.12 17.57
C LYS A 2 -20.20 9.46 16.09
N ASN A 3 -21.32 9.87 15.51
CA ASN A 3 -21.37 10.37 14.14
C ASN A 3 -20.73 11.76 14.14
N ILE A 4 -19.53 11.90 13.55
CA ILE A 4 -18.82 13.18 13.49
C ILE A 4 -19.37 13.95 12.30
N ASP A 5 -19.98 15.11 12.55
CA ASP A 5 -20.48 15.99 11.49
C ASP A 5 -19.28 16.53 10.67
N PRO A 6 -19.24 16.32 9.33
CA PRO A 6 -18.19 16.83 8.45
C PRO A 6 -18.01 18.36 8.50
N GLN A 7 -19.00 19.11 8.99
CA GLN A 7 -18.90 20.57 9.16
C GLN A 7 -18.24 21.00 10.48
N THR A 8 -17.90 20.06 11.37
CA THR A 8 -17.21 20.36 12.62
C THR A 8 -15.78 20.84 12.34
N PRO A 9 -15.39 22.04 12.81
CA PRO A 9 -14.02 22.52 12.68
C PRO A 9 -13.03 21.58 13.39
N ILE A 10 -11.87 21.31 12.77
CA ILE A 10 -10.83 20.43 13.33
C ILE A 10 -10.39 20.86 14.73
N SER A 11 -10.39 22.17 15.03
CA SER A 11 -10.03 22.73 16.35
C SER A 11 -10.97 22.33 17.49
N GLN A 12 -12.17 21.84 17.17
CA GLN A 12 -13.16 21.39 18.16
C GLN A 12 -13.07 19.89 18.43
N LEU A 13 -12.18 19.15 17.76
CA LEU A 13 -11.96 17.74 18.00
C LEU A 13 -11.18 17.53 19.29
N THR A 14 -11.61 16.54 20.07
CA THR A 14 -10.77 16.00 21.15
C THR A 14 -9.59 15.23 20.57
N VAL A 15 -8.52 15.09 21.35
CA VAL A 15 -7.33 14.31 20.95
C VAL A 15 -7.70 12.86 20.61
N ALA A 16 -8.66 12.27 21.34
CA ALA A 16 -9.13 10.92 21.08
C ALA A 16 -9.83 10.80 19.71
N GLU A 17 -10.70 11.75 19.36
CA GLU A 17 -11.38 11.79 18.07
C GLU A 17 -10.39 12.02 16.92
N PHE A 18 -9.42 12.91 17.12
CA PHE A 18 -8.36 13.14 16.14
C PHE A 18 -7.54 11.87 15.86
N LEU A 19 -7.13 11.14 16.92
CA LEU A 19 -6.39 9.89 16.76
C LEU A 19 -7.20 8.81 16.03
N GLU A 20 -8.51 8.73 16.26
CA GLU A 20 -9.39 7.79 15.56
C GLU A 20 -9.52 8.14 14.07
N ILE A 21 -9.70 9.41 13.73
CA ILE A 21 -9.75 9.89 12.34
C ILE A 21 -8.40 9.68 11.65
N SER A 22 -7.30 10.06 12.30
CA SER A 22 -5.94 9.95 11.76
C SER A 22 -5.59 8.51 11.37
N LYS A 23 -6.03 7.52 12.17
CA LYS A 23 -5.87 6.10 11.83
C LYS A 23 -6.57 5.71 10.52
N ARG A 24 -7.72 6.33 10.20
CA ARG A 24 -8.44 6.08 8.94
C ARG A 24 -7.79 6.78 7.75
N VAL A 25 -7.26 7.99 7.94
CA VAL A 25 -6.60 8.77 6.88
C VAL A 25 -5.22 8.22 6.53
N ASN A 26 -4.52 7.62 7.50
CA ASN A 26 -3.27 6.90 7.25
C ASN A 26 -3.47 5.53 6.59
N SER A 27 -4.57 5.34 5.86
CA SER A 27 -4.73 4.19 4.96
C SER A 27 -3.44 4.06 4.14
N GLU A 28 -2.76 2.94 4.35
CA GLU A 28 -1.37 2.71 3.98
C GLU A 28 -1.08 3.12 2.54
N LYS A 29 0.17 3.52 2.25
CA LYS A 29 0.62 3.76 0.87
C LYS A 29 0.21 2.58 -0.02
N LYS A 30 -0.86 2.78 -0.79
CA LYS A 30 -1.49 1.74 -1.61
C LYS A 30 -0.56 1.21 -2.69
N TYR A 31 0.39 2.06 -3.09
CA TYR A 31 1.38 1.75 -4.10
C TYR A 31 2.82 1.89 -3.58
N GLU A 32 3.67 0.98 -4.02
CA GLU A 32 5.12 1.05 -3.90
C GLU A 32 5.74 1.10 -5.31
N TYR A 33 7.00 1.55 -5.39
CA TYR A 33 7.62 1.90 -6.66
C TYR A 33 8.93 1.16 -6.90
N GLY A 34 9.13 0.71 -8.14
CA GLY A 34 10.35 0.04 -8.57
C GLY A 34 10.56 -1.36 -7.97
N LEU A 35 11.67 -1.99 -8.36
CA LEU A 35 12.08 -3.28 -7.80
C LEU A 35 12.42 -3.20 -6.30
N LYS A 36 12.90 -2.05 -5.83
CA LYS A 36 13.13 -1.81 -4.40
C LYS A 36 11.82 -1.80 -3.61
N GLY A 37 10.77 -1.19 -4.15
CA GLY A 37 9.42 -1.24 -3.58
C GLY A 37 8.88 -2.67 -3.53
N LEU A 38 9.07 -3.44 -4.60
CA LEU A 38 8.69 -4.86 -4.62
C LEU A 38 9.41 -5.68 -3.55
N ALA A 39 10.73 -5.50 -3.44
CA ALA A 39 11.56 -6.16 -2.44
C ALA A 39 11.12 -5.83 -1.02
N LYS A 40 10.73 -4.58 -0.77
CA LYS A 40 10.19 -4.12 0.51
C LYS A 40 8.85 -4.76 0.85
N ILE A 41 7.94 -4.91 -0.14
CA ILE A 41 6.65 -5.58 0.06
C ILE A 41 6.86 -7.06 0.42
N LEU A 42 7.76 -7.73 -0.29
CA LEU A 42 8.01 -9.17 -0.12
C LEU A 42 8.99 -9.50 1.02
N GLY A 43 9.63 -8.50 1.62
CA GLY A 43 10.66 -8.69 2.64
C GLY A 43 11.89 -9.47 2.14
N CYS A 44 12.25 -9.31 0.88
CA CYS A 44 13.31 -10.09 0.22
C CYS A 44 14.39 -9.20 -0.42
N SER A 45 15.43 -9.81 -1.01
CA SER A 45 16.46 -9.08 -1.75
C SER A 45 15.91 -8.54 -3.08
N VAL A 46 16.55 -7.50 -3.62
CA VAL A 46 16.18 -6.92 -4.94
C VAL A 46 16.28 -7.96 -6.05
N SER A 47 17.31 -8.82 -6.01
CA SER A 47 17.48 -9.90 -6.98
C SER A 47 16.29 -10.87 -6.92
N LYS A 48 15.86 -11.25 -5.70
CA LYS A 48 14.71 -12.15 -5.53
C LYS A 48 13.41 -11.51 -6.00
N ALA A 49 13.21 -10.24 -5.69
CA ALA A 49 12.07 -9.47 -6.19
C ALA A 49 12.04 -9.42 -7.72
N SER A 50 13.21 -9.30 -8.37
CA SER A 50 13.32 -9.34 -9.83
C SER A 50 12.94 -10.71 -10.39
N GLU A 51 13.38 -11.81 -9.77
CA GLU A 51 12.95 -13.16 -10.17
C GLU A 51 11.43 -13.34 -10.05
N VAL A 52 10.84 -12.91 -8.93
CA VAL A 52 9.39 -12.98 -8.69
C VAL A 52 8.62 -12.13 -9.70
N LYS A 53 9.11 -10.93 -10.02
CA LYS A 53 8.54 -10.12 -11.11
C LYS A 53 8.59 -10.88 -12.45
N SER A 54 9.75 -11.43 -12.80
CA SER A 54 9.94 -12.17 -14.06
C SER A 54 9.10 -13.45 -14.14
N SER A 55 8.78 -14.07 -13.00
CA SER A 55 7.89 -15.25 -12.94
C SER A 55 6.44 -14.95 -13.36
N GLY A 56 6.04 -13.69 -13.38
CA GLY A 56 4.70 -13.26 -13.80
C GLY A 56 3.58 -13.43 -12.77
N ILE A 57 3.86 -14.01 -11.60
CA ILE A 57 2.87 -14.24 -10.52
C ILE A 57 2.17 -12.93 -10.11
N LEU A 58 2.91 -11.83 -10.11
CA LEU A 58 2.45 -10.51 -9.66
C LEU A 58 2.00 -9.59 -10.80
N ASN A 59 1.90 -10.07 -12.05
CA ASN A 59 1.57 -9.22 -13.20
C ASN A 59 0.26 -8.43 -13.02
N LYS A 60 -0.73 -9.00 -12.33
CA LYS A 60 -2.01 -8.32 -12.05
C LYS A 60 -1.90 -7.19 -11.00
N ALA A 61 -0.81 -7.14 -10.24
CA ALA A 61 -0.51 -6.12 -9.24
C ALA A 61 0.55 -5.11 -9.68
N ILE A 62 1.21 -5.34 -10.82
CA ILE A 62 2.28 -4.50 -11.35
C ILE A 62 1.79 -3.75 -12.57
N ILE A 63 1.96 -2.42 -12.55
CA ILE A 63 1.78 -1.54 -13.71
C ILE A 63 3.16 -1.07 -14.12
N GLN A 64 3.57 -1.38 -15.35
CA GLN A 64 4.87 -1.00 -15.89
C GLN A 64 4.70 -0.16 -17.16
N ASN A 65 5.37 0.99 -17.20
CA ASN A 65 5.53 1.79 -18.40
C ASN A 65 7.03 2.09 -18.60
N GLY A 66 7.67 1.40 -19.55
CA GLY A 66 9.13 1.43 -19.70
C GLY A 66 9.84 0.98 -18.42
N ASN A 67 10.68 1.86 -17.85
CA ASN A 67 11.41 1.60 -16.61
C ASN A 67 10.65 2.02 -15.34
N ILE A 68 9.47 2.59 -15.48
CA ILE A 68 8.62 2.99 -14.36
C ILE A 68 7.78 1.79 -13.95
N ILE A 69 7.90 1.39 -12.69
CA ILE A 69 7.16 0.26 -12.12
C ILE A 69 6.37 0.77 -10.91
N ILE A 70 5.05 0.58 -10.95
CA ILE A 70 4.11 0.90 -9.88
C ILE A 70 3.47 -0.41 -9.43
N ILE A 71 3.41 -0.64 -8.12
CA ILE A 71 3.02 -1.92 -7.55
C ILE A 71 1.94 -1.68 -6.52
N ASP A 72 0.78 -2.29 -6.72
CA ASP A 72 -0.28 -2.32 -5.71
C ASP A 72 0.11 -3.27 -4.58
N LYS A 73 0.32 -2.73 -3.37
CA LYS A 73 0.82 -3.47 -2.21
C LYS A 73 -0.13 -4.59 -1.79
N GLU A 74 -1.42 -4.26 -1.63
CA GLU A 74 -2.43 -5.20 -1.15
C GLU A 74 -2.61 -6.33 -2.17
N LYS A 75 -2.72 -5.98 -3.45
CA LYS A 75 -2.91 -6.97 -4.51
C LYS A 75 -1.68 -7.85 -4.70
N ALA A 76 -0.47 -7.31 -4.55
CA ALA A 76 0.76 -8.09 -4.63
C ALA A 76 0.83 -9.14 -3.50
N LEU A 77 0.50 -8.75 -2.26
CA LEU A 77 0.46 -9.68 -1.13
C LEU A 77 -0.61 -10.76 -1.30
N GLN A 78 -1.81 -10.39 -1.76
CA GLN A 78 -2.89 -11.35 -2.03
C GLN A 78 -2.51 -12.36 -3.11
N LEU A 79 -1.87 -11.92 -4.20
CA LEU A 79 -1.44 -12.81 -5.28
C LEU A 79 -0.30 -13.73 -4.84
N PHE A 80 0.61 -13.23 -4.00
CA PHE A 80 1.73 -14.03 -3.50
C PHE A 80 1.29 -15.08 -2.48
N GLY A 81 0.29 -14.76 -1.64
CA GLY A 81 -0.27 -15.67 -0.63
C GLY A 81 -1.25 -16.70 -1.17
N LYS A 82 -1.75 -16.56 -2.41
CA LYS A 82 -2.50 -17.59 -3.11
C LYS A 82 -1.55 -18.68 -3.60
N LYS A 83 -1.19 -19.59 -2.70
CA LYS A 83 -0.51 -20.84 -3.01
C LYS A 83 -1.44 -22.01 -2.70
#